data_AF-A0A973IZ01-F1
#
_entry.id   AF-A0A973IZ01-F1
#
_cell.length_a   1.000
_cell.length_b   1.000
_cell.length_c   1.000
_cell.angle_alpha   90.00
_cell.angle_beta   90.00
_cell.angle_gamma   90.00
#
_symmetry.space_group_name_H-M   'P 1'
#
loop_
_entity.id
_entity.type
_entity.pdbx_description
1 polymer ?
#
loop_
_entity_poly.entity_id
_entity_poly.type
_entity_poly.pdbx_seq_one_letter_code
_entity_poly.pdbx_strand_id
1 'polypeptide(L)'
;MTPHIKKYPHLDRLLQTAKSVTLDHSSKVLILSDLHMGNGSRLDEFCQNSELVKTMFENYYLPEKYSLVLNGDIEELFKFSLESIALKWSNFYDLFLEFG
;
A
#
# COMPACT_ATOMS: atom_id res chain seq x y z
N MET A 1 19.55 37.84 -2.96
CA MET A 1 18.54 36.91 -2.41
C MET A 1 17.76 36.35 -3.58
N THR A 2 18.05 35.11 -3.96
CA THR A 2 17.43 34.45 -5.12
C THR A 2 16.04 33.95 -4.71
N PRO A 3 14.97 34.14 -5.50
CA PRO A 3 13.66 33.64 -5.14
C PRO A 3 13.69 32.11 -5.17
N HIS A 4 13.39 31.46 -4.04
CA HIS A 4 13.10 30.03 -4.03
C HIS A 4 11.77 29.82 -4.78
N ILE A 5 11.86 29.58 -6.09
CA ILE A 5 10.73 29.08 -6.86
C ILE A 5 10.46 27.67 -6.32
N LYS A 6 9.31 27.49 -5.64
CA LYS A 6 8.85 26.20 -5.17
C LYS A 6 8.66 25.28 -6.38
N LYS A 7 9.63 24.40 -6.60
CA LYS A 7 9.77 23.57 -7.80
C LYS A 7 8.58 22.63 -8.02
N TYR A 8 7.82 22.30 -6.96
CA TYR A 8 6.68 21.38 -7.00
C TYR A 8 5.55 21.83 -6.04
N PRO A 9 4.74 22.83 -6.42
CA PRO A 9 3.74 23.43 -5.51
C PRO A 9 2.69 22.44 -5.02
N HIS A 10 2.35 21.41 -5.81
CA HIS A 10 1.42 20.36 -5.41
C HIS A 10 2.00 19.41 -4.36
N LEU A 11 3.29 19.05 -4.47
CA LEU A 11 3.96 18.22 -3.47
C LEU A 11 4.17 18.97 -2.17
N ASP A 12 4.52 20.26 -2.25
CA ASP A 12 4.64 21.11 -1.06
C ASP A 12 3.31 21.22 -0.32
N ARG A 13 2.21 21.43 -1.06
CA ARG A 13 0.86 21.45 -0.49
C ARG A 13 0.52 20.11 0.13
N LEU A 14 0.75 19.00 -0.58
CA LEU A 14 0.50 17.65 -0.08
C LEU A 14 1.25 17.42 1.23
N LEU A 15 2.55 17.71 1.28
CA LEU A 15 3.37 17.58 2.49
C LEU A 15 2.82 18.40 3.65
N GLN A 16 2.35 19.62 3.40
CA GLN A 16 1.80 20.49 4.44
C GLN A 16 0.42 20.05 4.94
N THR A 17 -0.39 19.40 4.09
CA THR A 17 -1.76 18.99 4.42
C THR A 17 -1.90 17.51 4.76
N ALA A 18 -0.85 16.71 4.55
CA ALA A 18 -0.87 15.28 4.81
C ALA A 18 -1.12 15.00 6.29
N LYS A 19 -1.90 13.94 6.56
CA LYS A 19 -2.10 13.43 7.90
C LYS A 19 -0.73 13.04 8.48
N SER A 20 -0.33 13.72 9.55
CA SER A 20 0.88 13.36 10.29
C SER A 20 0.56 12.23 11.27
N VAL A 21 1.48 11.26 11.36
CA VAL A 21 1.41 10.15 12.32
C VAL A 21 2.64 10.25 13.21
N THR A 22 2.42 10.28 14.53
CA THR A 22 3.52 10.28 15.51
C THR A 22 3.94 8.84 15.77
N LEU A 23 5.24 8.58 15.69
CA LEU A 23 5.83 7.28 16.03
C LEU A 23 6.60 7.39 17.34
N ASP A 24 6.45 6.38 18.18
CA ASP A 24 7.20 6.19 19.43
C ASP A 24 7.75 4.77 19.52
N HIS A 25 8.37 4.43 20.65
CA HIS A 25 8.97 3.12 20.88
C HIS A 25 7.97 1.95 20.92
N SER A 26 6.68 2.22 21.05
CA SER A 26 5.61 1.21 21.02
C SER A 26 4.96 1.06 19.65
N SER A 27 5.25 1.98 18.72
CA SER A 27 4.64 2.01 17.40
C SER A 27 5.13 0.86 16.52
N LYS A 28 4.19 0.04 16.05
CA LYS A 28 4.45 -1.05 15.10
C LYS A 28 3.86 -0.65 13.75
N VAL A 29 4.70 -0.41 12.75
CA VAL A 29 4.27 0.02 11.42
C VAL A 29 4.86 -0.90 10.36
N LEU A 30 3.99 -1.43 9.51
CA LEU A 30 4.37 -2.16 8.30
C LEU A 30 4.19 -1.23 7.12
N ILE A 31 5.27 -0.99 6.38
CA ILE A 31 5.24 -0.20 5.14
C ILE A 31 5.48 -1.15 3.97
N LEU A 32 4.55 -1.20 3.03
CA LEU A 32 4.66 -2.00 1.80
C LEU A 32 4.48 -1.11 0.57
N SER A 33 5.16 -1.51 -0.51
CA SER A 33 5.15 -0.86 -1.82
C SER A 33 5.35 -1.94 -2.87
N ASP A 34 5.09 -1.62 -4.14
CA ASP A 34 5.44 -2.47 -5.29
C ASP A 34 4.86 -3.89 -5.23
N LEU A 35 3.60 -4.01 -4.76
CA LEU A 35 2.91 -5.30 -4.80
C LEU A 35 2.56 -5.69 -6.23
N HIS A 36 2.25 -4.72 -7.10
CA HIS A 36 1.86 -4.93 -8.51
C HIS A 36 0.77 -6.02 -8.67
N MET A 37 -0.28 -5.90 -7.87
CA MET A 37 -1.47 -6.77 -7.88
C MET A 37 -2.15 -6.71 -9.24
N GLY A 38 -2.10 -7.80 -10.00
CA GLY A 38 -2.77 -7.93 -11.29
C GLY A 38 -4.14 -8.59 -11.19
N ASN A 39 -4.53 -9.34 -12.22
CA ASN A 39 -5.84 -9.99 -12.31
C ASN A 39 -5.83 -11.50 -12.00
N GLY A 40 -4.74 -12.03 -11.45
CA GLY A 40 -4.53 -13.46 -11.15
C GLY A 40 -4.16 -14.32 -12.36
N SER A 41 -3.94 -13.72 -13.53
CA SER A 41 -3.46 -14.44 -14.71
C SER A 41 -1.97 -14.75 -14.63
N ARG A 42 -1.43 -15.46 -15.63
CA ARG A 42 0.02 -15.75 -15.72
C ARG A 42 0.90 -14.50 -15.78
N LEU A 43 0.35 -13.36 -16.21
CA LEU A 43 1.07 -12.08 -16.28
C LEU A 43 0.95 -11.27 -14.98
N ASP A 44 0.20 -11.76 -14.00
CA ASP A 44 0.10 -11.16 -12.66
C ASP A 44 1.28 -11.64 -11.81
N GLU A 45 2.23 -10.73 -11.57
CA GLU A 45 3.46 -11.00 -10.81
C GLU A 45 3.17 -11.18 -9.31
N PHE A 46 2.14 -10.51 -8.78
CA PHE A 46 1.73 -10.65 -7.39
C PHE A 46 1.18 -12.04 -7.08
N CYS A 47 0.51 -12.67 -8.06
CA CYS A 47 -0.18 -13.95 -7.85
C CYS A 47 0.72 -15.07 -7.33
N GLN A 48 2.03 -15.03 -7.63
CA GLN A 48 2.98 -16.04 -7.14
C GLN A 48 3.32 -15.85 -5.65
N ASN A 49 3.29 -14.61 -5.17
CA ASN A 49 3.66 -14.24 -3.81
C ASN A 49 2.44 -13.99 -2.92
N SER A 50 1.23 -13.97 -3.48
CA SER A 50 0.03 -13.58 -2.75
C SER A 50 -0.18 -14.44 -1.50
N GLU A 51 0.04 -15.75 -1.55
CA GLU A 51 -0.18 -16.60 -0.37
C GLU A 51 0.83 -16.30 0.76
N LEU A 52 2.08 -16.00 0.41
CA LEU A 52 3.09 -15.59 1.37
C LEU A 52 2.69 -14.27 2.05
N VAL A 53 2.29 -13.27 1.25
CA VAL A 53 1.88 -11.95 1.76
C VAL A 53 0.64 -12.07 2.65
N LYS A 54 -0.34 -12.87 2.22
CA LYS A 54 -1.55 -13.14 2.99
C LYS A 54 -1.23 -13.78 4.34
N THR A 55 -0.41 -14.85 4.32
CA THR A 55 0.04 -15.56 5.54
C THR A 55 0.76 -14.60 6.49
N MET A 56 1.62 -13.74 5.95
CA MET A 56 2.38 -12.76 6.72
C MET A 56 1.48 -11.71 7.40
N PHE A 57 0.43 -11.25 6.70
CA PHE A 57 -0.57 -10.36 7.30
C PHE A 57 -1.40 -11.06 8.37
N GLU A 58 -2.03 -12.19 8.04
CA GLU A 58 -2.99 -12.88 8.92
C GLU A 58 -2.33 -13.47 10.16
N ASN A 59 -1.12 -14.03 10.03
CA ASN A 59 -0.51 -14.80 11.12
C ASN A 59 0.48 -14.00 11.95
N TYR A 60 0.90 -12.81 11.50
CA TYR A 60 1.90 -12.01 12.22
C TYR A 60 1.48 -10.55 12.36
N TYR A 61 1.40 -9.79 11.27
CA TYR A 61 1.26 -8.34 11.38
C TYR A 61 -0.08 -7.88 11.96
N LEU A 62 -1.17 -8.53 11.56
CA LEU A 62 -2.50 -8.18 12.05
C LEU A 62 -2.69 -8.58 13.54
N PRO A 63 -2.39 -9.84 13.98
CA PRO A 63 -2.45 -10.20 15.39
C PRO A 63 -1.54 -9.36 16.30
N GLU A 64 -0.37 -8.97 15.79
CA GLU A 64 0.60 -8.15 16.52
C GLU A 64 0.26 -6.65 16.53
N LYS A 65 -0.87 -6.27 15.91
CA LYS A 65 -1.41 -4.90 15.86
C LYS A 65 -0.48 -3.88 15.20
N TYR A 66 0.12 -4.26 14.08
CA TYR A 66 0.79 -3.28 13.23
C TYR A 66 -0.24 -2.37 12.54
N SER A 67 0.11 -1.11 12.30
CA SER A 67 -0.57 -0.28 11.31
C SER A 67 0.05 -0.50 9.94
N LEU A 68 -0.78 -0.57 8.90
CA LEU A 68 -0.34 -0.79 7.52
C LEU A 68 -0.28 0.54 6.75
N VAL A 69 0.85 0.79 6.09
CA VAL A 69 1.03 1.88 5.14
C VAL A 69 1.31 1.28 3.77
N LEU A 70 0.40 1.53 2.82
CA LEU A 70 0.58 1.20 1.41
C LEU A 70 1.18 2.41 0.68
N ASN A 71 2.44 2.30 0.28
CA ASN A 71 3.26 3.41 -0.22
C ASN A 71 3.36 3.45 -1.75
N GLY A 72 2.29 3.05 -2.44
CA GLY A 72 2.19 3.11 -3.90
C GLY A 72 2.54 1.80 -4.61
N ASP A 73 2.29 1.80 -5.92
CA ASP A 73 2.47 0.66 -6.83
C ASP A 73 1.87 -0.65 -6.28
N ILE A 74 0.67 -0.54 -5.71
CA ILE A 74 -0.07 -1.67 -5.14
C ILE A 74 -0.77 -2.43 -6.26
N GLU A 75 -1.54 -1.75 -7.11
CA GLU A 75 -2.23 -2.34 -8.25
C GLU A 75 -1.46 -2.13 -9.57
N GLU A 76 -1.40 -3.16 -10.42
CA GLU A 76 -0.76 -3.13 -11.73
C GLU A 76 -1.73 -2.61 -12.82
N LEU A 77 -2.08 -1.33 -12.70
CA LEU A 77 -3.05 -0.65 -13.58
C LEU A 77 -2.51 -0.38 -14.99
N PHE A 78 -1.22 -0.55 -15.23
CA PHE A 78 -0.67 -0.43 -16.58
C PHE A 78 -1.02 -1.66 -17.44
N LYS A 79 -1.12 -2.85 -16.83
CA LYS A 79 -1.42 -4.10 -17.55
C LYS A 79 -2.90 -4.53 -17.43
N PHE A 80 -3.60 -4.18 -16.34
CA PHE A 80 -4.93 -4.72 -16.05
C PHE A 80 -5.95 -3.65 -15.66
N SER A 81 -7.23 -3.94 -15.85
CA SER A 81 -8.32 -3.06 -15.40
C SER A 81 -8.51 -3.13 -13.89
N LEU A 82 -8.85 -2.00 -13.27
CA LEU A 82 -9.15 -1.93 -11.84
C LEU A 82 -10.26 -2.92 -11.44
N GLU A 83 -11.32 -3.05 -12.24
CA GLU A 83 -12.42 -3.99 -11.98
C GLU A 83 -11.90 -5.43 -11.89
N SER A 84 -11.06 -5.87 -12.82
CA SER A 84 -10.49 -7.22 -12.80
C SER A 84 -9.57 -7.48 -11.62
N ILE A 85 -8.79 -6.47 -11.20
CA ILE A 85 -7.91 -6.56 -10.02
C ILE A 85 -8.76 -6.63 -8.76
N ALA A 86 -9.74 -5.73 -8.61
CA ALA A 86 -10.64 -5.66 -7.46
C ALA A 86 -11.45 -6.95 -7.28
N LEU A 87 -11.99 -7.50 -8.37
CA LEU A 87 -12.72 -8.77 -8.34
C LEU A 87 -11.81 -9.95 -7.95
N LYS A 88 -10.57 -9.97 -8.44
CA LYS A 88 -9.63 -11.06 -8.14
C LYS A 88 -9.16 -11.03 -6.69
N TRP A 89 -8.88 -9.84 -6.17
CA TRP A 89 -8.19 -9.65 -4.89
C TRP A 89 -9.07 -8.99 -3.83
N SER A 90 -10.40 -9.13 -3.91
CA SER A 90 -11.35 -8.56 -2.95
C SER A 90 -10.98 -8.91 -1.50
N ASN A 91 -10.55 -10.15 -1.27
CA ASN A 91 -10.10 -10.64 0.03
C ASN A 91 -8.85 -9.93 0.57
N PHE A 92 -7.97 -9.43 -0.30
CA PHE A 92 -6.83 -8.62 0.11
C PHE A 92 -7.26 -7.22 0.52
N TYR A 93 -8.21 -6.60 -0.19
CA TYR A 93 -8.76 -5.31 0.22
C TYR A 93 -9.51 -5.42 1.55
N ASP A 94 -10.29 -6.48 1.75
CA ASP A 94 -10.94 -6.76 3.02
C ASP A 94 -9.88 -6.87 4.13
N LEU A 95 -8.81 -7.64 3.90
CA LEU A 95 -7.71 -7.78 4.86
C LEU A 95 -6.96 -6.47 5.13
N PHE A 96 -6.76 -5.61 4.11
CA PHE A 96 -6.16 -4.27 4.31
C PHE A 96 -7.02 -3.41 5.22
N LEU A 97 -8.35 -3.49 5.11
CA LEU A 97 -9.28 -2.73 5.94
C LEU A 97 -9.33 -3.21 7.39
N GLU A 98 -8.84 -4.42 7.68
CA GLU A 98 -8.70 -4.92 9.06
C GLU A 98 -7.53 -4.27 9.81
N PHE A 99 -6.54 -3.72 9.10
CA PHE A 99 -5.45 -2.95 9.71
C PHE A 99 -5.95 -1.57 10.17
N GLY A 100 -5.58 -1.19 11.41
CA GLY A 100 -5.98 0.06 12.05
C GLY A 100 -5.11 1.27 11.75
#